data_AF-A0AAW1KRE9-F1
#
_entry.id   AF-A0AAW1KRE9-F1
#
_cell.length_a   1.000
_cell.length_b   1.000
_cell.length_c   1.000
_cell.angle_alpha   90.00
_cell.angle_beta   90.00
_cell.angle_gamma   90.00
#
_symmetry.space_group_name_H-M   'P 1'
#
loop_
_entity.id
_entity.type
_entity.pdbx_description
1 polymer ?
#
loop_
_entity_poly.entity_id
_entity_poly.type
_entity_poly.pdbx_seq_one_letter_code
_entity_poly.pdbx_strand_id
1 'polypeptide(L)'
;MRLFGKIDRKLLFLSGIGISCQGPKEELLGLVPLSGQTRGEGITNAVQKCLEDNKIDLNKIVSIATDGASTMIGKNKGEQRFFKPN
;
A
#
# COMPACT_ATOMS: atom_id res chain seq x y z
N MET A 1 -11.64 -2.78 -3.35
CA MET A 1 -10.40 -2.43 -4.06
C MET A 1 -9.27 -3.30 -3.53
N ARG A 2 -8.39 -3.79 -4.40
CA ARG A 2 -7.15 -4.51 -4.01
C ARG A 2 -5.95 -3.62 -4.26
N LEU A 3 -5.09 -3.42 -3.27
CA LEU A 3 -3.89 -2.60 -3.40
C LEU A 3 -2.67 -3.46 -3.71
N PHE A 4 -1.77 -2.93 -4.54
CA PHE A 4 -0.46 -3.49 -4.79
C PHE A 4 0.63 -2.48 -4.43
N GLY A 5 1.60 -2.91 -3.64
CA GLY A 5 2.78 -2.15 -3.24
C GLY A 5 4.05 -2.75 -3.85
N LYS A 6 4.82 -1.95 -4.61
CA LYS A 6 6.17 -2.33 -5.06
C LYS A 6 7.18 -1.33 -4.54
N ILE A 7 8.33 -1.81 -4.06
CA ILE A 7 9.44 -0.95 -3.67
C ILE A 7 10.56 -1.10 -4.70
N ASP A 8 10.93 0.01 -5.34
CA ASP A 8 12.14 0.08 -6.18
C ASP A 8 12.96 1.31 -5.81
N ARG A 9 14.24 1.12 -5.47
CA ARG A 9 15.19 2.19 -5.09
C ARG A 9 14.59 3.30 -4.20
N LYS A 10 13.90 2.91 -3.12
CA LYS A 10 13.19 3.78 -2.16
C LYS A 10 11.95 4.49 -2.70
N LEU A 11 11.38 4.05 -3.81
CA LEU A 11 10.11 4.53 -4.31
C LEU A 11 9.05 3.46 -4.03
N LEU A 12 7.96 3.84 -3.35
CA LEU A 12 6.78 3.00 -3.18
C LEU A 12 5.80 3.29 -4.32
N PHE A 13 5.52 2.27 -5.11
CA PHE A 13 4.49 2.28 -6.12
C PHE A 13 3.22 1.68 -5.51
N LEU A 14 2.14 2.45 -5.52
CA LEU A 14 0.82 2.01 -5.06
C LEU A 14 -0.13 1.98 -6.23
N SER A 15 -0.63 0.80 -6.60
CA SER A 15 -1.72 0.64 -7.54
C SER A 15 -2.94 0.01 -6.87
N GLY A 16 -4.13 0.29 -7.40
CA GLY A 16 -5.41 -0.22 -6.94
C GLY A 16 -6.15 -0.92 -8.07
N ILE A 17 -6.75 -2.08 -7.79
CA ILE A 17 -7.71 -2.72 -8.68
C ILE A 17 -9.13 -2.44 -8.19
N GLY A 18 -9.88 -1.67 -8.97
CA GLY A 18 -11.30 -1.37 -8.78
C GLY A 18 -12.18 -2.20 -9.72
N ILE A 19 -13.43 -2.41 -9.33
CA ILE A 19 -14.45 -3.03 -10.19
C ILE A 19 -15.35 -1.92 -10.71
N SER A 20 -15.52 -1.86 -12.04
CA SER A 20 -16.42 -0.94 -12.73
C SER A 20 -17.37 -1.71 -13.63
N CYS A 21 -18.32 -1.02 -14.27
CA CYS A 21 -19.17 -1.61 -15.30
C CYS A 21 -18.40 -2.09 -16.55
N GLN A 22 -17.14 -1.69 -16.73
CA GLN A 22 -16.24 -2.22 -17.77
C GLN A 22 -15.41 -3.42 -17.31
N GLY A 23 -15.58 -3.86 -16.06
CA GLY A 23 -14.79 -4.93 -15.44
C GLY A 23 -13.71 -4.40 -14.48
N PRO A 24 -12.82 -5.30 -14.01
CA PRO A 24 -11.70 -4.94 -13.15
C PRO A 24 -10.70 -4.05 -13.89
N LYS A 25 -10.28 -2.95 -13.26
CA LYS A 25 -9.27 -2.04 -13.80
C LYS A 25 -8.21 -1.74 -12.76
N GLU A 26 -6.95 -1.86 -13.15
CA GLU A 26 -5.81 -1.40 -12.35
C GLU A 26 -5.54 0.09 -12.61
N GLU A 27 -5.28 0.83 -11.54
CA GLU A 27 -4.99 2.26 -11.56
C GLU A 27 -3.81 2.58 -10.64
N LEU A 28 -2.89 3.44 -11.09
CA LEU A 28 -1.80 3.94 -10.25
C LEU A 28 -2.35 5.00 -9.30
N LEU A 29 -2.27 4.74 -8.01
CA LEU A 29 -2.75 5.62 -6.95
C LEU A 29 -1.67 6.58 -6.45
N GLY A 30 -0.41 6.17 -6.50
CA GLY A 30 0.67 7.03 -6.04
C GLY A 30 2.08 6.48 -6.29
N LEU A 31 3.00 7.43 -6.38
CA LEU A 31 4.45 7.22 -6.37
C LEU A 31 5.01 7.98 -5.18
N VAL A 32 5.37 7.26 -4.11
CA VAL A 32 5.77 7.88 -2.85
C VAL A 32 7.27 7.66 -2.62
N PRO A 33 8.10 8.72 -2.70
CA PRO A 33 9.50 8.60 -2.33
C PRO A 33 9.60 8.34 -0.81
N LEU A 34 10.28 7.26 -0.44
CA LEU A 34 10.56 6.88 0.94
C LEU A 34 11.87 7.55 1.37
N SER A 35 11.79 8.47 2.32
CA SER A 35 12.97 9.08 2.93
C SER A 35 13.59 8.11 3.94
N GLY A 36 14.85 7.69 3.72
CA GLY A 36 15.64 6.92 4.69
C GLY A 36 15.68 5.40 4.45
N GLN A 37 15.71 4.63 5.54
CA GLN A 37 15.74 3.16 5.54
C GLN A 37 14.29 2.66 5.36
N THR A 38 14.10 1.65 4.51
CA THR A 38 12.79 1.02 4.22
C THR A 38 12.29 0.22 5.42
N ARG A 39 11.86 0.93 6.48
CA ARG A 39 11.22 0.35 7.66
C ARG A 39 9.71 0.30 7.41
N GLY A 40 9.04 -0.72 7.94
CA GLY A 40 7.60 -0.91 7.78
C GLY A 40 6.75 0.30 8.19
N GLU A 41 7.20 1.10 9.15
CA GLU A 41 6.52 2.35 9.56
C GLU A 41 6.48 3.41 8.44
N GLY A 42 7.58 3.60 7.70
CA GLY A 42 7.62 4.55 6.59
C GLY A 42 6.73 4.15 5.43
N ILE A 43 6.66 2.84 5.15
CA ILE A 43 5.75 2.28 4.13
C ILE A 43 4.31 2.47 4.57
N THR A 44 4.00 2.12 5.81
CA THR A 44 2.67 2.26 6.40
C THR A 44 2.15 3.70 6.29
N ASN A 45 2.97 4.68 6.69
CA ASN A 45 2.61 6.09 6.59
C ASN A 45 2.40 6.55 5.14
N ALA A 46 3.23 6.05 4.21
CA ALA A 46 3.09 6.34 2.78
C ALA A 46 1.79 5.77 2.19
N VAL A 47 1.41 4.54 2.58
CA VAL A 47 0.14 3.92 2.17
C VAL A 47 -1.05 4.71 2.72
N GLN A 48 -1.03 5.05 4.01
CA GLN A 48 -2.13 5.82 4.62
C GLN A 48 -2.32 7.16 3.94
N LYS A 49 -1.23 7.92 3.76
CA LYS A 49 -1.27 9.23 3.09
C LYS A 49 -1.80 9.13 1.65
N CYS A 50 -1.35 8.12 0.90
CA CYS A 50 -1.84 7.88 -0.45
C CYS A 50 -3.36 7.65 -0.48
N LEU A 51 -3.90 6.91 0.49
CA LEU A 51 -5.35 6.67 0.58
C LEU A 51 -6.13 7.92 0.95
N GLU A 52 -5.62 8.72 1.88
CA GLU A 52 -6.19 10.01 2.25
C GLU A 52 -6.21 10.98 1.06
N ASP A 53 -5.08 11.14 0.37
CA ASP A 53 -4.92 12.01 -0.80
C ASP A 53 -5.87 11.61 -1.95
N ASN A 54 -6.07 10.31 -2.16
CA ASN A 54 -6.98 9.77 -3.16
C ASN A 54 -8.44 9.65 -2.66
N LYS A 55 -8.74 10.04 -1.41
CA LYS A 55 -10.07 9.94 -0.78
C LYS A 55 -10.64 8.52 -0.81
N ILE A 56 -9.76 7.53 -0.66
CA ILE A 56 -10.12 6.13 -0.64
C ILE A 56 -10.37 5.71 0.80
N ASP A 57 -11.62 5.35 1.07
CA ASP A 57 -12.01 4.80 2.36
C ASP A 57 -11.31 3.45 2.60
N LEU A 58 -10.63 3.34 3.74
CA LEU A 58 -9.97 2.11 4.20
C LEU A 58 -10.93 0.92 4.20
N ASN A 59 -12.22 1.13 4.50
CA ASN A 59 -13.24 0.09 4.51
C ASN A 59 -13.50 -0.51 3.11
N LYS A 60 -13.08 0.18 2.04
CA LYS A 60 -13.19 -0.32 0.66
C LYS A 60 -11.99 -1.18 0.26
N ILE A 61 -10.95 -1.28 1.08
CA ILE A 61 -9.76 -2.09 0.81
C ILE A 61 -10.02 -3.51 1.28
N VAL A 62 -9.98 -4.45 0.34
CA VAL A 62 -10.23 -5.88 0.61
C VAL A 62 -8.91 -6.61 0.90
N SER A 63 -7.81 -6.17 0.29
CA SER A 63 -6.48 -6.74 0.52
C SER A 63 -5.38 -5.80 0.04
N ILE A 64 -4.20 -5.95 0.64
CA ILE A 64 -2.94 -5.37 0.17
C ILE A 64 -2.01 -6.52 -0.20
N ALA A 65 -1.44 -6.46 -1.40
CA ALA A 65 -0.37 -7.35 -1.85
C ALA A 65 0.90 -6.53 -2.02
N THR A 66 2.06 -7.08 -1.65
CA THR A 66 3.35 -6.49 -1.99
C THR A 66 4.20 -7.52 -2.72
N ASP A 67 5.20 -7.06 -3.47
CA ASP A 67 6.08 -7.94 -4.25
C ASP A 67 7.07 -8.76 -3.40
N GLY A 68 6.88 -8.78 -2.08
CA GLY A 68 7.67 -9.60 -1.16
C GLY A 68 9.08 -9.11 -0.96
N ALA A 69 9.39 -7.84 -1.27
CA ALA A 69 10.66 -7.24 -0.93
C ALA A 69 11.01 -7.54 0.54
N SER A 70 12.27 -7.92 0.82
CA SER A 70 12.69 -8.39 2.15
C SER A 70 12.45 -7.36 3.28
N THR A 71 12.28 -6.09 2.92
CA THR A 71 11.95 -4.98 3.82
C THR A 71 10.46 -4.91 4.20
N MET A 72 9.59 -5.53 3.39
CA MET A 72 8.14 -5.70 3.58
C MET A 72 7.79 -7.01 4.31
N ILE A 73 8.74 -7.94 4.42
CA ILE A 73 8.58 -9.11 5.27
C ILE A 73 9.04 -8.68 6.65
N GLY A 74 8.11 -8.14 7.44
CA GLY A 74 8.33 -7.58 8.78
C GLY A 74 9.03 -8.52 9.77
N LYS A 75 10.33 -8.80 9.56
CA LYS A 75 11.22 -9.49 10.50
C LYS A 75 11.32 -8.74 11.83
N ASN A 76 11.01 -7.44 11.83
CA ASN A 76 10.77 -6.65 13.03
C ASN A 76 9.28 -6.29 13.11
N LYS A 77 8.53 -7.03 13.96
CA LYS A 77 7.19 -6.89 14.58
C LYS A 77 6.29 -5.62 14.35
N GLY A 78 6.40 -4.87 13.25
CA GLY A 78 5.71 -3.59 13.06
C GLY A 78 4.44 -3.64 12.19
N GLU A 79 4.34 -4.58 11.25
CA GLU A 79 3.29 -4.52 10.20
C GLU A 79 2.01 -5.31 10.53
N GLN A 80 1.99 -6.11 11.60
CA GLN A 80 0.78 -6.84 12.01
C GLN A 80 -0.33 -5.95 12.58
N ARG A 81 -0.10 -4.64 12.73
CA ARG A 81 -1.05 -3.74 13.42
C ARG A 81 -1.93 -2.90 12.50
N PHE A 82 -1.72 -2.93 11.18
CA PHE A 82 -2.40 -2.01 10.27
C PHE A 82 -3.81 -2.46 9.84
N PHE A 83 -4.09 -3.76 9.90
CA PHE A 83 -5.40 -4.32 9.56
C PHE A 83 -5.95 -5.12 10.74
N LYS A 84 -6.38 -4.41 11.79
CA LYS A 84 -7.39 -4.97 12.69
C LYS A 84 -8.75 -4.42 12.27
N PRO A 85 -9.65 -5.24 11.72
CA PRO A 85 -11.05 -4.83 11.63
C PRO A 85 -11.57 -4.62 13.05
N ASN A 86 -12.32 -3.53 13.25
CA ASN A 86 -13.06 -3.27 14.48
C ASN A 86 -14.10 -4.37 14.73
#